data_AF-A0A8S3F6P3-F1
#
_entry.id   AF-A0A8S3F6P3-F1
#
_cell.length_a   1.000
_cell.length_b   1.000
_cell.length_c   1.000
_cell.angle_alpha   90.00
_cell.angle_beta   90.00
_cell.angle_gamma   90.00
#
_symmetry.space_group_name_H-M   'P 1'
#
loop_
_entity.id
_entity.type
_entity.pdbx_description
1 polymer ?
#
loop_
_entity_poly.entity_id
_entity_poly.type
_entity_poly.pdbx_seq_one_letter_code
_entity_poly.pdbx_strand_id
1 'polypeptide(L)'
;RLQLTTKMASEHKPGGHKLWHAMYMAHRGVQMPGYFDHQTAKFVYVEEMEPELVVPDLTDFKLKPYVSYDVTDIKQGQFLARDLFNATYAKSIADEFKRGQIKAIDDNNEENTEKTNSLS
;
A
#
# COMPACT_ATOMS: atom_id res chain seq x y z
N ARG A 1 55.37 9.42 -18.30
CA ARG A 1 54.30 9.90 -17.40
C ARG A 1 53.07 10.19 -18.25
N LEU A 2 52.08 9.30 -18.30
CA LEU A 2 50.88 9.48 -19.11
C LEU A 2 49.86 10.30 -18.31
N GLN A 3 49.39 11.42 -18.88
CA GLN A 3 48.30 12.22 -18.32
C GLN A 3 46.99 11.56 -18.72
N LEU A 4 46.23 11.01 -17.77
CA LEU A 4 44.87 10.55 -18.03
C LEU A 4 43.98 11.77 -18.26
N THR A 5 43.33 11.83 -19.43
CA THR A 5 42.34 12.87 -19.72
C THR A 5 41.06 12.53 -18.96
N THR A 6 40.77 13.30 -17.91
CA THR A 6 39.47 13.30 -17.24
C THR A 6 38.42 13.81 -18.22
N LYS A 7 37.85 12.91 -19.03
CA LYS A 7 36.53 13.13 -19.63
C LYS A 7 35.57 13.36 -18.46
N MET A 8 35.00 14.56 -18.43
CA MET A 8 34.17 15.07 -17.35
C MET A 8 32.93 14.20 -17.17
N ALA A 9 32.96 13.30 -16.18
CA ALA A 9 31.73 12.87 -15.55
C ALA A 9 31.18 14.12 -14.85
N SER A 10 30.13 14.72 -15.41
CA SER A 10 29.40 15.74 -14.68
C SER A 10 28.84 15.10 -13.42
N GLU A 11 29.08 15.74 -12.29
CA GLU A 11 28.53 15.33 -11.00
C GLU A 11 27.00 15.23 -11.17
N HIS A 12 26.44 14.05 -10.94
CA HIS A 12 24.98 13.88 -10.97
C HIS A 12 24.41 14.81 -9.91
N LYS A 13 23.69 15.86 -10.33
CA LYS A 13 23.00 16.78 -9.42
C LYS A 13 21.63 16.17 -9.14
N PRO A 14 21.42 15.51 -7.98
CA PRO A 14 20.09 15.02 -7.64
C PRO A 14 19.13 16.22 -7.61
N GLY A 15 17.99 16.08 -8.28
CA GLY A 15 16.95 17.10 -8.28
C GLY A 15 16.40 17.29 -6.86
N GLY A 16 16.27 18.54 -6.42
CA GLY A 16 15.75 18.89 -5.10
C GLY A 16 16.51 20.02 -4.43
N HIS A 17 15.93 20.58 -3.37
CA HIS A 17 16.56 21.66 -2.61
C HIS A 17 17.72 21.10 -1.77
N LYS A 18 18.90 21.73 -1.85
CA LYS A 18 20.17 21.19 -1.28
C LYS A 18 20.07 20.82 0.20
N LEU A 19 19.31 21.59 0.98
CA LEU A 19 19.09 21.27 2.40
C LEU A 19 18.32 19.97 2.60
N TRP A 20 17.38 19.63 1.70
CA TRP A 20 16.66 18.36 1.78
C TRP A 20 17.57 17.19 1.49
N HIS A 21 18.46 17.29 0.50
CA HIS A 21 19.42 16.24 0.20
C HIS A 21 20.43 16.05 1.34
N ALA A 22 20.93 17.17 1.89
CA ALA A 22 21.82 17.16 3.06
C ALA A 22 21.11 16.60 4.31
N MET A 23 19.83 16.90 4.50
CA MET A 23 19.02 16.40 5.63
C MET A 23 18.70 14.91 5.49
N TYR A 24 18.29 14.44 4.31
CA TYR A 24 18.08 13.01 4.02
C TYR A 24 19.37 12.20 4.22
N MET A 25 20.53 12.76 3.82
CA MET A 25 21.83 12.14 4.03
C MET A 25 22.27 12.17 5.50
N ALA A 26 22.04 13.27 6.22
CA ALA A 26 22.37 13.40 7.64
C ALA A 26 21.55 12.45 8.52
N HIS A 27 20.26 12.25 8.20
CA HIS A 27 19.35 11.36 8.92
C HIS A 27 19.39 9.92 8.40
N ARG A 28 20.30 9.60 7.46
CA ARG A 28 20.49 8.25 6.91
C ARG A 28 19.20 7.62 6.35
N GLY A 29 18.30 8.43 5.81
CA GLY A 29 17.01 7.99 5.28
C GLY A 29 15.90 7.77 6.32
N VAL A 30 16.14 8.09 7.60
CA VAL A 30 15.08 8.08 8.63
C VAL A 30 14.09 9.20 8.37
N GLN A 31 12.80 8.85 8.31
CA GLN A 31 11.71 9.81 8.23
C GLN A 31 11.43 10.38 9.62
N MET A 32 11.42 11.71 9.75
CA MET A 32 11.18 12.38 11.03
C MET A 32 9.66 12.51 11.29
N PRO A 33 9.16 12.19 12.50
CA PRO A 33 7.75 12.31 12.85
C PRO A 33 7.38 13.77 13.18
N GLY A 34 7.33 14.60 12.15
CA GLY A 34 7.03 16.02 12.30
C GLY A 34 7.54 16.84 11.11
N TYR A 35 7.49 18.16 11.27
CA TYR A 35 7.96 19.09 10.24
C TYR A 35 8.72 20.27 10.86
N PHE A 36 9.52 20.96 10.05
CA PHE A 36 10.16 22.20 10.48
C PHE A 36 9.22 23.38 10.23
N ASP A 37 8.92 24.16 11.26
CA ASP A 37 8.14 25.37 11.11
C ASP A 37 8.94 26.42 10.30
N HIS A 38 8.30 27.01 9.28
CA HIS A 38 8.91 27.96 8.37
C HIS A 38 9.28 29.28 9.05
N GLN A 39 8.60 29.66 10.13
CA GLN A 39 8.84 30.95 10.81
C GLN A 39 9.91 30.85 11.88
N THR A 40 9.87 29.80 12.69
CA THR A 40 10.82 29.63 13.80
C THR A 40 12.02 28.74 13.45
N ALA A 41 12.00 28.06 12.29
CA ALA A 41 12.99 27.06 11.88
C ALA A 41 13.20 25.93 12.92
N LYS A 42 12.24 25.76 13.84
CA LYS A 42 12.25 24.72 14.86
C LYS A 42 11.51 23.49 14.36
N PHE A 43 11.97 22.33 14.79
CA PHE A 43 11.25 21.08 14.55
C PHE A 43 10.03 21.01 15.46
N VAL A 44 8.86 20.81 14.85
CA VAL A 44 7.58 20.57 15.51
C VAL A 44 7.25 19.10 15.35
N TYR A 45 7.25 18.39 16.47
CA TYR A 45 6.90 16.98 16.53
C TYR A 45 5.38 16.80 16.48
N VAL A 46 4.91 15.80 15.73
CA VAL A 46 3.49 15.48 15.56
C VAL A 46 3.28 14.01 15.93
N GLU A 47 2.52 13.76 16.99
CA GLU A 47 2.30 12.41 17.55
C GLU A 47 1.66 11.45 16.53
N GLU A 48 0.73 11.93 15.70
CA GLU A 48 0.08 11.13 14.64
C GLU A 48 1.05 10.67 13.53
N MET A 49 2.25 11.28 13.43
CA MET A 49 3.28 10.87 12.48
C MET A 49 4.21 9.79 13.04
N GLU A 50 4.12 9.45 14.32
CA GLU A 50 4.87 8.33 14.90
C GLU A 50 4.15 6.99 14.58
N PRO A 51 4.84 6.02 13.96
CA PRO A 51 4.21 4.74 13.64
C PRO A 51 3.99 3.90 14.90
N GLU A 52 2.74 3.52 15.15
CA GLU A 52 2.38 2.59 16.22
C GLU A 52 2.62 1.13 15.80
N LEU A 53 3.27 0.35 16.67
CA LEU A 53 3.44 -1.09 16.48
C LEU A 53 2.26 -1.85 17.08
N VAL A 54 1.32 -2.28 16.22
CA VAL A 54 0.18 -3.10 16.63
C VAL A 54 0.61 -4.55 16.81
N VAL A 55 0.81 -4.99 18.06
CA VAL A 55 1.22 -6.35 18.41
C VAL A 55 0.01 -7.17 18.89
N PRO A 56 -0.37 -8.26 18.18
CA PRO A 56 -1.44 -9.14 18.64
C PRO A 56 -1.01 -10.00 19.84
N ASP A 57 -1.96 -10.45 20.66
CA ASP A 57 -1.71 -11.47 21.68
C ASP A 57 -1.41 -12.82 21.03
N LEU A 58 -0.29 -13.45 21.42
CA LEU A 58 0.20 -14.71 20.87
C LEU A 58 0.01 -15.89 21.84
N THR A 59 -0.74 -15.70 22.93
CA THR A 59 -1.07 -16.78 23.87
C THR A 59 -1.79 -17.92 23.13
N ASP A 60 -1.31 -19.15 23.29
CA ASP A 60 -1.80 -20.37 22.62
C ASP A 60 -1.79 -20.34 21.07
N PHE A 61 -0.91 -19.54 20.46
CA PHE A 61 -0.78 -19.44 19.00
C PHE A 61 -0.08 -20.68 18.41
N LYS A 62 -0.80 -21.42 17.55
CA LYS A 62 -0.33 -22.71 17.00
C LYS A 62 0.67 -22.58 15.85
N LEU A 63 0.67 -21.45 15.13
CA LEU A 63 1.54 -21.28 13.97
C LEU A 63 2.98 -21.02 14.41
N LYS A 64 3.91 -21.71 13.75
CA LYS A 64 5.35 -21.59 14.01
C LYS A 64 6.05 -20.94 12.82
N PRO A 65 7.22 -20.30 12.99
CA PRO A 65 7.97 -19.67 11.89
C PRO A 65 8.40 -20.65 10.80
N TYR A 66 8.52 -21.93 11.15
CA TYR A 66 8.91 -22.99 10.23
C TYR A 66 7.87 -24.10 10.22
N VAL A 67 7.76 -24.74 9.06
CA VAL A 67 6.92 -25.91 8.82
C VAL A 67 7.79 -27.16 8.77
N SER A 68 7.22 -28.31 9.13
CA SER A 68 7.89 -29.61 8.97
C SER A 68 8.13 -29.92 7.49
N TYR A 69 9.16 -30.72 7.19
CA TYR A 69 9.35 -31.31 5.86
C TYR A 69 8.33 -32.41 5.56
N ASP A 70 7.67 -32.95 6.58
CA ASP A 70 6.65 -33.98 6.45
C ASP A 70 5.27 -33.36 6.14
N VAL A 71 5.20 -32.68 4.99
CA VAL A 71 3.97 -32.10 4.43
C VAL A 71 3.88 -32.39 2.93
N THR A 72 2.67 -32.52 2.42
CA THR A 72 2.44 -32.68 0.98
C THR A 72 2.79 -31.40 0.23
N ASP A 73 3.34 -31.54 -0.99
CA ASP A 73 3.65 -30.39 -1.85
C ASP A 73 2.36 -29.65 -2.26
N ILE A 74 2.34 -28.33 -2.05
CA ILE A 74 1.18 -27.46 -2.34
C ILE A 74 1.52 -26.60 -3.55
N LYS A 75 0.80 -26.79 -4.66
CA LYS A 75 0.91 -25.93 -5.85
C LYS A 75 -0.16 -24.84 -5.79
N GLN A 76 0.25 -23.62 -5.47
CA GLN A 76 -0.65 -22.47 -5.45
C GLN A 76 -0.66 -21.75 -6.81
N GLY A 77 -1.86 -21.55 -7.38
CA GLY A 77 -2.06 -20.73 -8.57
C GLY A 77 -2.11 -19.24 -8.24
N GLN A 78 -2.24 -18.39 -9.27
CA GLN A 78 -2.50 -16.97 -9.08
C GLN A 78 -3.86 -16.77 -8.39
N PHE A 79 -3.93 -15.86 -7.41
CA PHE A 79 -5.19 -15.50 -6.75
C PHE A 79 -5.81 -14.28 -7.44
N LEU A 80 -6.97 -14.46 -8.07
CA LEU A 80 -7.63 -13.42 -8.88
C LEU A 80 -8.77 -12.76 -8.10
N ALA A 81 -9.15 -11.54 -8.50
CA ALA A 81 -10.30 -10.84 -7.94
C ALA A 81 -11.60 -11.68 -8.03
N ARG A 82 -11.73 -12.48 -9.10
CA ARG A 82 -12.84 -13.44 -9.28
C ARG A 82 -12.86 -14.48 -8.17
N ASP A 83 -11.71 -14.98 -7.73
CA ASP A 83 -11.63 -16.01 -6.69
C ASP A 83 -12.05 -15.44 -5.34
N LEU A 84 -11.61 -14.22 -5.03
CA LEU A 84 -12.04 -13.50 -3.84
C LEU A 84 -13.55 -13.24 -3.85
N PHE A 85 -14.11 -12.77 -4.97
CA PHE A 85 -15.55 -12.55 -5.12
C PHE A 85 -16.34 -13.84 -4.93
N ASN A 86 -15.89 -14.93 -5.57
CA ASN A 86 -16.53 -16.23 -5.46
C ASN A 86 -16.51 -16.80 -4.04
N ALA A 87 -15.41 -16.60 -3.31
CA ALA A 87 -15.24 -17.09 -1.95
C ALA A 87 -16.06 -16.31 -0.90
N THR A 88 -16.32 -15.03 -1.14
CA THR A 88 -16.94 -14.12 -0.16
C THR A 88 -18.40 -13.80 -0.47
N TYR A 89 -18.67 -13.20 -1.63
CA TYR A 89 -19.96 -12.56 -1.94
C TYR A 89 -20.85 -13.35 -2.90
N ALA A 90 -20.28 -14.20 -3.75
CA ALA A 90 -21.06 -14.86 -4.80
C ALA A 90 -22.24 -15.67 -4.25
N LYS A 91 -22.08 -16.31 -3.09
CA LYS A 91 -23.15 -17.09 -2.45
C LYS A 91 -24.29 -16.19 -1.98
N SER A 92 -24.00 -15.12 -1.24
CA SER A 92 -25.04 -14.23 -0.71
C SER A 92 -25.82 -13.54 -1.83
N ILE A 93 -25.12 -13.03 -2.84
CA ILE A 93 -25.71 -12.38 -4.02
C ILE A 93 -26.60 -13.36 -4.78
N ALA A 94 -26.15 -14.60 -5.02
CA ALA A 94 -26.97 -15.60 -5.71
C ALA A 94 -28.26 -15.93 -4.94
N ASP A 95 -28.19 -16.01 -3.61
CA ASP A 95 -29.34 -16.30 -2.77
C ASP A 95 -30.31 -15.11 -2.67
N GLU A 96 -29.81 -13.88 -2.63
CA GLU A 96 -30.61 -12.65 -2.69
C GLU A 96 -31.30 -12.47 -4.05
N PHE A 97 -30.60 -12.82 -5.13
CA PHE A 97 -31.16 -12.80 -6.49
C PHE A 97 -32.31 -13.80 -6.63
N LYS A 98 -32.13 -15.03 -6.14
CA LYS A 98 -33.20 -16.05 -6.11
C LYS A 98 -34.40 -15.62 -5.26
N ARG A 99 -34.15 -14.86 -4.18
CA ARG A 99 -35.20 -14.30 -3.32
C ARG A 99 -35.87 -13.06 -3.92
N GLY A 100 -35.42 -12.58 -5.08
CA GLY A 100 -35.98 -11.41 -5.76
C GLY A 100 -35.68 -10.07 -5.07
N GLN A 101 -34.72 -10.04 -4.15
CA GLN A 101 -34.34 -8.83 -3.40
C GLN A 101 -33.44 -7.90 -4.24
N ILE A 102 -32.69 -8.47 -5.17
CA ILE A 102 -31.85 -7.75 -6.13
C ILE A 102 -32.31 -8.07 -7.55
N LYS A 103 -32.32 -7.05 -8.41
CA LYS A 103 -32.68 -7.17 -9.83
C LYS A 103 -31.43 -6.94 -10.67
N ALA A 104 -31.29 -7.72 -11.73
CA ALA A 104 -30.27 -7.42 -12.74
C ALA A 104 -30.69 -6.15 -13.47
N ILE A 105 -29.79 -5.17 -13.52
CA ILE A 105 -29.92 -3.99 -14.36
C ILE A 105 -29.28 -4.35 -15.70
N ASP A 106 -29.96 -4.08 -16.80
CA ASP A 106 -29.40 -4.22 -18.15
C ASP A 106 -28.70 -2.90 -18.51
N ASP A 107 -27.40 -2.99 -18.80
CA ASP A 107 -26.54 -1.85 -19.15
C ASP A 107 -26.94 -1.19 -20.49
N ASN A 108 -27.84 -1.79 -21.26
CA ASN A 108 -28.37 -1.24 -22.51
C ASN A 108 -29.61 -0.33 -22.33
N ASN A 109 -30.08 -0.11 -21.10
CA ASN A 109 -31.22 0.76 -20.83
C ASN A 109 -30.73 2.11 -20.26
N GLU A 110 -30.81 3.17 -21.08
CA GLU A 110 -30.27 4.52 -20.83
C GLU A 110 -30.79 5.17 -19.52
N GLU A 111 -31.94 4.72 -18.99
CA GLU A 111 -32.58 5.27 -17.78
C GLU A 111 -31.83 5.02 -16.45
N ASN A 112 -30.80 4.15 -16.43
CA ASN A 112 -30.11 3.77 -15.18
C ASN A 112 -28.78 4.50 -14.92
N THR A 113 -28.28 5.28 -15.89
CA THR A 113 -26.97 5.96 -15.77
C THR A 113 -27.02 7.26 -14.95
N GLU A 114 -28.21 7.80 -14.67
CA GLU A 114 -28.36 9.07 -13.95
C GLU A 114 -28.34 8.93 -12.43
N LYS A 115 -28.72 7.77 -11.88
CA LYS A 115 -28.86 7.59 -10.41
C LYS A 115 -27.54 7.30 -9.70
N THR A 116 -26.53 6.82 -10.41
CA THR A 116 -25.22 6.44 -9.84
C THR A 116 -24.28 7.63 -9.62
N ASN A 117 -24.47 8.75 -10.33
CA ASN A 117 -23.60 9.94 -10.25
C ASN A 117 -24.05 10.99 -9.20
N SER A 118 -25.05 10.69 -8.37
CA SER A 118 -25.59 11.64 -7.37
C SER A 118 -25.24 11.31 -5.91
N LEU A 119 -24.43 10.27 -5.67
CA LEU A 119 -24.05 9.79 -4.33
C LEU A 119 -22.52 9.76 -4.09
N SER A 120 -21.72 10.42 -4.92
CA SER A 120 -20.28 10.62 -4.74
C SER A 120 -19.94 12.08 -4.47
#